data_AF-A0A1B3JHX8-F1
#
_entry.id   AF-A0A1B3JHX8-F1
#
_cell.length_a   1.000
_cell.length_b   1.000
_cell.length_c   1.000
_cell.angle_alpha   90.00
_cell.angle_beta   90.00
_cell.angle_gamma   90.00
#
_symmetry.space_group_name_H-M   'P 1'
#
loop_
_entity.id
_entity.type
_entity.pdbx_description
1 polymer ?
#
loop_
_entity_poly.entity_id
_entity_poly.type
_entity_poly.pdbx_seq_one_letter_code
_entity_poly.pdbx_strand_id
1 'polypeptide(L)' 'MSEQVCGAYSPPKFNEMSVNEIMAHFARYQFVDQEQHKLEQCDDFVRLVEIVAKKA' A
#
# COMPACT_ATOMS: atom_id res chain seq x y z
N MET A 1 -5.42 -12.27 -29.32
CA MET A 1 -5.09 -11.37 -28.20
C MET A 1 -5.23 -12.21 -26.95
N SER A 2 -4.12 -12.74 -26.42
CA SER A 2 -4.16 -13.61 -25.25
C SER A 2 -4.47 -12.77 -24.03
N GLU A 3 -5.68 -12.88 -23.49
CA GLU A 3 -6.03 -12.34 -22.18
C GLU A 3 -5.15 -13.05 -21.14
N GLN A 4 -4.12 -12.35 -20.67
CA GLN A 4 -3.33 -12.82 -19.54
C GLN A 4 -4.25 -12.78 -18.32
N VAL A 5 -4.76 -13.95 -17.95
CA VAL A 5 -5.42 -14.16 -16.66
C VAL A 5 -4.35 -14.05 -15.59
N CYS A 6 -4.08 -12.81 -15.13
CA CYS A 6 -3.39 -12.59 -13.87
C CYS A 6 -4.27 -13.22 -12.79
N GLY A 7 -3.81 -14.34 -12.22
CA GLY A 7 -4.52 -15.12 -11.22
C GLY A 7 -5.15 -14.20 -10.18
N ALA A 8 -6.47 -14.33 -10.01
CA ALA A 8 -7.34 -13.56 -9.12
C ALA A 8 -6.58 -12.60 -8.20
N TYR A 9 -6.35 -11.36 -8.67
CA TYR A 9 -5.84 -10.29 -7.82
C TYR A 9 -6.88 -10.10 -6.70
N SER A 10 -6.60 -10.72 -5.56
CA SER A 10 -7.36 -10.56 -4.34
C SER A 10 -6.67 -9.42 -3.62
N PRO A 11 -7.18 -8.18 -3.73
CA PRO A 11 -6.54 -7.05 -3.07
C PRO A 11 -6.41 -7.36 -1.58
N PRO A 12 -5.26 -7.03 -0.96
CA PRO A 12 -5.11 -7.17 0.47
C PRO A 12 -6.25 -6.46 1.17
N LYS A 13 -6.82 -7.10 2.20
CA LYS A 13 -7.85 -6.46 3.03
C LYS A 13 -7.18 -5.46 3.97
N PHE A 14 -6.85 -4.28 3.45
CA PHE A 14 -6.17 -3.24 4.21
C PHE A 14 -6.94 -2.81 5.46
N ASN A 15 -8.28 -2.94 5.46
CA ASN A 15 -9.11 -2.67 6.64
C ASN A 15 -8.93 -3.68 7.78
N GLU A 16 -8.38 -4.87 7.50
CA GLU A 16 -8.09 -5.90 8.52
C GLU A 16 -6.62 -5.85 8.95
N MET A 17 -5.82 -4.93 8.41
CA MET A 17 -4.39 -4.77 8.67
C MET A 17 -4.12 -3.56 9.56
N SER A 18 -3.13 -3.68 10.44
CA SER A 18 -2.58 -2.55 11.19
C SER A 18 -1.82 -1.59 10.27
N VAL A 19 -1.67 -0.33 10.69
CA VAL A 19 -0.85 0.68 10.00
C VAL A 19 0.54 0.11 9.64
N ASN A 20 1.18 -0.59 10.58
CA ASN A 20 2.50 -1.18 10.38
C ASN A 20 2.51 -2.28 9.30
N GLU A 21 1.46 -3.09 9.20
CA GLU A 21 1.34 -4.13 8.18
C GLU A 21 1.12 -3.53 6.79
N ILE A 22 0.31 -2.48 6.70
CA ILE A 22 0.11 -1.74 5.45
C ILE A 22 1.43 -1.08 5.02
N MET A 23 2.12 -0.39 5.93
CA MET A 23 3.41 0.23 5.65
C MET A 23 4.46 -0.81 5.21
N ALA A 24 4.53 -1.95 5.89
CA ALA A 24 5.43 -3.04 5.52
C ALA A 24 5.08 -3.66 4.16
N HIS A 25 3.79 -3.72 3.80
CA HIS A 25 3.34 -4.18 2.49
C HIS A 25 3.89 -3.28 1.39
N PHE A 26 3.74 -1.96 1.52
CA PHE A 26 4.21 -0.99 0.52
C PHE A 26 5.74 -0.84 0.50
N ALA A 27 6.41 -0.96 1.65
CA ALA A 27 7.87 -0.87 1.74
C ALA A 27 8.59 -1.94 0.90
N ARG A 28 7.99 -3.11 0.69
CA ARG A 28 8.56 -4.19 -0.15
C ARG A 28 8.71 -3.79 -1.61
N TYR A 29 7.87 -2.87 -2.08
CA TYR A 29 7.88 -2.40 -3.47
C TYR A 29 8.85 -1.25 -3.69
N GLN A 30 9.42 -0.68 -2.62
CA GLN A 30 10.39 0.41 -2.68
C GLN A 30 9.93 1.57 -3.57
N PHE A 31 8.65 1.95 -3.46
CA PHE A 31 8.11 3.07 -4.22
C PHE A 31 8.84 4.36 -3.84
N VAL A 32 9.36 5.02 -4.87
CA VAL A 32 10.04 6.30 -4.75
C VAL A 32 9.42 7.32 -5.71
N ASP A 33 9.40 8.58 -5.30
CA ASP A 33 9.02 9.69 -6.17
C ASP A 33 10.17 10.09 -7.13
N GLN A 34 9.96 11.17 -7.88
CA GLN A 34 10.96 11.69 -8.82
C GLN A 34 12.21 12.27 -8.13
N GLU A 35 12.11 12.61 -6.84
CA GLU A 35 13.19 13.12 -5.99
C GLU A 35 13.83 12.02 -5.13
N GLN A 36 13.46 10.76 -5.35
CA GLN A 36 13.91 9.59 -4.59
C GLN A 36 13.40 9.51 -3.13
N HIS A 37 12.37 10.27 -2.77
CA HIS A 37 11.71 10.09 -1.48
C HIS A 37 10.85 8.84 -1.50
N LYS A 38 10.94 8.09 -0.41
CA LYS A 38 10.20 6.85 -0.24
C LYS A 38 8.74 7.15 0.07
N LEU A 39 7.83 6.35 -0.49
CA LEU A 39 6.39 6.47 -0.21
C LEU A 39 6.09 6.43 1.29
N GLU A 40 6.79 5.60 2.06
CA GLU A 40 6.63 5.52 3.52
C GLU A 40 7.04 6.79 4.29
N GLN A 41 7.69 7.75 3.63
CA GLN A 41 8.07 9.05 4.19
C GLN A 41 7.10 10.17 3.78
N CYS A 42 6.13 9.89 2.92
CA CYS A 42 5.13 10.85 2.50
C CYS A 42 4.02 10.99 3.56
N ASP A 43 3.87 12.19 4.14
CA ASP A 43 2.87 12.45 5.19
C ASP A 43 1.44 12.17 4.72
N ASP A 44 1.12 12.52 3.46
CA ASP A 44 -0.20 12.26 2.87
C ASP A 44 -0.50 10.76 2.80
N PHE A 45 0.50 9.95 2.45
CA PHE A 45 0.36 8.50 2.43
C PHE A 45 0.15 7.94 3.84
N VAL A 46 0.96 8.38 4.81
CA VAL A 46 0.82 7.94 6.21
C VAL A 46 -0.57 8.27 6.76
N ARG A 47 -1.07 9.49 6.50
CA ARG A 47 -2.44 9.89 6.90
C ARG A 47 -3.52 9.02 6.27
N LEU A 48 -3.37 8.66 4.98
CA LEU A 48 -4.31 7.76 4.30
C LEU A 48 -4.32 6.37 4.95
N VAL A 49 -3.14 5.82 5.24
CA VAL A 49 -3.00 4.52 5.91
C VAL A 49 -3.65 4.54 7.30
N GLU A 50 -3.45 5.62 8.06
CA GLU A 50 -4.10 5.78 9.36
C GLU A 50 -5.62 5.84 9.27
N ILE A 51 -6.18 6.53 8.27
CA ILE A 51 -7.64 6.62 8.07
C ILE A 51 -8.22 5.24 7.76
N VAL A 52 -7.54 4.46 6.91
CA VAL A 52 -7.94 3.10 6.55
C VAL A 52 -7.89 2.19 7.77
N ALA A 53 -6.82 2.26 8.56
CA ALA A 53 -6.65 1.44 9.76
C ALA A 53 -7.60 1.83 10.92
N LYS A 54 -8.01 3.11 11.02
CA LYS A 54 -8.96 3.60 12.05
C LYS A 54 -10.43 3.28 11.74
N LYS A 55 -10.77 2.90 10.51
CA LYS A 55 -12.14 2.55 10.10
C LYS A 55 -12.50 1.06 10.32
N ALA A 56 -11.68 0.33 11.07
CA ALA A 56 -11.89 -1.06 11.46
C ALA A 56 -12.55 -1.17 12.84
#